data_AF-A0A8J7W7R3-F1
#
_entry.id   AF-A0A8J7W7R3-F1
#
_cell.length_a   1.000
_cell.length_b   1.000
_cell.length_c   1.000
_cell.angle_alpha   90.00
_cell.angle_beta   90.00
_cell.angle_gamma   90.00
#
_symmetry.space_group_name_H-M   'P 1'
#
loop_
_entity.id
_entity.type
_entity.pdbx_description
1 polymer ?
#
loop_
_entity_poly.entity_id
_entity_poly.type
_entity_poly.pdbx_seq_one_letter_code
_entity_poly.pdbx_strand_id
1 'polypeptide(L)'
;MDKLLEMTQKFPMTQYWNDSCSISELTYAIERGAVGATTNPVIVKGVLDKELDSYRDYIAQLVKENPTKSEDEIAWIVIEKMAIDGAKLLEPLFDPKTGTGRISIQTNTKYFNNADKLTEQAVYFSTLAPNMQVKAPATSAGIKAFEEMTYRGVSINATVSFSATQAIAVG
;
A
#
# COMPACT_ATOMS: atom_id res chain seq x y z
N MET A 1 12.45 -4.72 27.42
CA MET A 1 12.76 -4.21 26.06
C MET A 1 11.65 -4.69 25.15
N ASP A 2 11.09 -3.82 24.32
CA ASP A 2 10.06 -4.19 23.34
C ASP A 2 10.66 -5.19 22.34
N LYS A 3 9.99 -6.32 22.10
CA LYS A 3 10.54 -7.42 21.29
C LYS A 3 10.67 -7.07 19.80
N LEU A 4 9.80 -6.20 19.28
CA LEU A 4 9.90 -5.72 17.91
C LEU A 4 11.12 -4.80 17.74
N LEU A 5 11.35 -3.91 18.71
CA LEU A 5 12.52 -3.03 18.70
C LEU A 5 13.83 -3.80 18.91
N GLU A 6 13.83 -4.79 19.81
CA GLU A 6 14.99 -5.68 19.99
C GLU A 6 15.33 -6.43 18.68
N MET A 7 14.30 -6.91 17.96
CA MET A 7 14.47 -7.63 16.69
C MET A 7 15.12 -6.75 15.63
N THR A 8 14.62 -5.52 15.42
CA THR A 8 15.16 -4.60 14.40
C THR A 8 16.60 -4.17 14.70
N GLN A 9 16.96 -4.05 15.99
CA GLN A 9 18.33 -3.73 16.41
C GLN A 9 19.29 -4.93 16.26
N LYS A 10 18.85 -6.14 16.60
CA LYS A 10 19.69 -7.35 16.55
C LYS A 10 19.85 -7.89 15.13
N PHE A 11 18.83 -7.70 14.28
CA PHE A 11 18.78 -8.22 12.92
C PHE A 11 18.51 -7.09 11.91
N PRO A 12 19.46 -6.15 11.72
CA PRO A 12 19.25 -4.97 10.90
C PRO A 12 19.07 -5.27 9.39
N MET A 13 19.33 -6.51 8.96
CA MET A 13 19.03 -6.97 7.60
C MET A 13 17.54 -7.26 7.37
N THR A 14 16.74 -7.33 8.43
CA THR A 14 15.29 -7.55 8.35
C THR A 14 14.58 -6.25 8.66
N GLN A 15 13.90 -5.70 7.65
CA GLN A 15 13.06 -4.53 7.82
C GLN A 15 11.69 -4.94 8.39
N TYR A 16 11.28 -4.31 9.49
CA TYR A 16 9.94 -4.45 10.03
C TYR A 16 8.97 -3.53 9.27
N TRP A 17 7.92 -4.11 8.69
CA TRP A 17 6.83 -3.39 8.03
C TRP A 17 5.51 -3.70 8.73
N ASN A 18 4.66 -2.70 8.89
CA ASN A 18 3.34 -2.85 9.50
C ASN A 18 2.28 -3.20 8.46
N ASP A 19 1.56 -4.31 8.65
CA ASP A 19 0.49 -4.74 7.72
C ASP A 19 -0.86 -4.09 8.07
N SER A 20 -0.87 -2.76 8.08
CA SER A 20 -2.07 -1.94 8.32
C SER A 20 -1.90 -0.52 7.78
N CYS A 21 -3.03 0.09 7.42
CA CYS A 21 -3.15 1.52 7.11
C CYS A 21 -3.80 2.36 8.23
N SER A 22 -4.08 1.77 9.40
CA SER A 22 -4.53 2.53 10.56
C SER A 22 -3.41 3.45 11.06
N ILE A 23 -3.75 4.71 11.30
CA ILE A 23 -2.82 5.72 11.83
C ILE A 23 -2.34 5.34 13.23
N SER A 24 -3.22 4.78 14.06
CA SER A 24 -2.87 4.37 15.41
C SER A 24 -1.94 3.14 15.41
N GLU A 25 -2.26 2.12 14.61
CA GLU A 25 -1.46 0.91 14.49
C GLU A 25 -0.09 1.21 13.84
N LEU A 26 -0.04 2.08 12.82
CA LEU A 26 1.22 2.47 12.17
C LEU A 26 2.09 3.33 13.09
N THR A 27 1.53 4.27 13.84
CA THR A 27 2.29 5.07 14.82
C THR A 27 2.92 4.16 15.87
N TYR A 28 2.15 3.23 16.43
CA TYR A 28 2.63 2.23 17.38
C TYR A 28 3.80 1.39 16.82
N ALA A 29 3.71 1.00 15.53
CA ALA A 29 4.71 0.20 14.85
C ALA A 29 6.01 1.00 14.61
N ILE A 30 5.89 2.27 14.20
CA ILE A 30 7.04 3.17 13.97
C ILE A 30 7.85 3.36 15.25
N GLU A 31 7.18 3.57 16.39
CA GLU A 31 7.83 3.65 17.72
C GLU A 31 8.65 2.40 18.09
N ARG A 32 8.42 1.28 17.39
CA ARG A 32 9.06 -0.02 17.60
C ARG A 32 9.98 -0.43 16.46
N GLY A 33 10.33 0.53 15.59
CA GLY A 33 11.30 0.33 14.52
C GLY A 33 10.69 -0.15 13.20
N ALA A 34 9.37 -0.03 13.01
CA ALA A 34 8.79 -0.22 11.68
C ALA A 34 9.29 0.88 10.73
N VAL A 35 9.63 0.48 9.51
CA VAL A 35 10.18 1.36 8.47
C VAL A 35 9.31 1.38 7.22
N GLY A 36 8.10 0.84 7.27
CA GLY A 36 7.18 0.85 6.16
C GLY A 36 5.83 0.26 6.54
N ALA A 37 4.86 0.36 5.63
CA ALA A 37 3.52 -0.15 5.83
C ALA A 37 2.93 -0.75 4.55
N THR A 38 1.90 -1.56 4.69
CA THR A 38 1.15 -2.13 3.57
C THR A 38 -0.34 -1.93 3.74
N THR A 39 -1.03 -1.70 2.63
CA THR A 39 -2.49 -1.65 2.56
C THR A 39 -2.98 -2.62 1.49
N ASN A 40 -4.23 -3.04 1.65
CA ASN A 40 -5.01 -3.70 0.62
C ASN A 40 -6.51 -3.50 0.94
N PRO A 41 -7.43 -3.79 0.00
CA PRO A 41 -8.86 -3.60 0.25
C PRO A 41 -9.40 -4.31 1.51
N VAL A 42 -8.86 -5.48 1.87
CA VAL A 42 -9.27 -6.23 3.07
C VAL A 42 -8.78 -5.53 4.35
N ILE A 43 -7.53 -5.06 4.37
CA ILE A 43 -6.98 -4.26 5.47
C ILE A 43 -7.78 -2.97 5.64
N VAL A 44 -8.04 -2.25 4.55
CA VAL A 44 -8.80 -1.00 4.60
C VAL A 44 -10.20 -1.23 5.17
N LYS A 45 -10.91 -2.27 4.71
CA LYS A 45 -12.18 -2.66 5.31
C LYS A 45 -12.04 -2.95 6.81
N GLY A 46 -11.04 -3.73 7.21
CA GLY A 46 -10.83 -4.10 8.62
C GLY A 46 -10.53 -2.89 9.52
N VAL A 47 -9.80 -1.90 9.01
CA VAL A 47 -9.57 -0.64 9.71
C VAL A 47 -10.88 0.16 9.80
N LEU A 48 -11.61 0.30 8.69
CA LEU A 48 -12.91 0.98 8.68
C LEU A 48 -13.93 0.31 9.61
N ASP A 49 -13.96 -1.02 9.72
CA ASP A 49 -14.86 -1.73 10.65
C ASP A 49 -14.58 -1.34 12.11
N LYS A 50 -13.32 -1.10 12.47
CA LYS A 50 -12.88 -0.73 13.83
C LYS A 50 -12.97 0.77 14.10
N GLU A 51 -12.69 1.58 13.09
CA GLU A 51 -12.47 3.03 13.20
C GLU A 51 -13.53 3.85 12.43
N LEU A 52 -14.69 3.23 12.11
CA LEU A 52 -15.72 3.84 11.26
C LEU A 52 -16.12 5.24 11.73
N ASP A 53 -16.22 5.45 13.04
CA ASP A 53 -16.63 6.73 13.60
C ASP A 53 -15.66 7.87 13.26
N SER A 54 -14.37 7.57 13.05
CA SER A 54 -13.38 8.56 12.58
C SER A 54 -13.47 8.85 11.09
N TYR A 55 -14.08 7.98 10.30
CA TYR A 55 -14.21 8.12 8.84
C TYR A 55 -15.64 8.46 8.39
N ARG A 56 -16.65 8.31 9.26
CA ARG A 56 -18.07 8.43 8.93
C ARG A 56 -18.42 9.76 8.27
N ASP A 57 -18.02 10.87 8.89
CA ASP A 57 -18.33 12.21 8.39
C ASP A 57 -17.60 12.50 7.08
N TYR A 58 -16.35 12.05 6.95
CA TYR A 58 -15.59 12.16 5.71
C TYR A 58 -16.27 11.39 4.57
N ILE A 59 -16.66 10.13 4.80
CA ILE A 59 -17.33 9.30 3.80
C ILE A 59 -18.69 9.91 3.42
N ALA A 60 -19.47 10.36 4.40
CA ALA A 60 -20.77 11.00 4.13
C ALA A 60 -20.63 12.27 3.29
N GLN A 61 -19.63 13.11 3.60
CA GLN A 61 -19.31 14.30 2.81
C GLN A 61 -18.85 13.92 1.40
N LEU A 62 -17.98 12.91 1.28
CA LEU A 62 -17.47 12.43 0.00
C LEU A 62 -18.60 11.94 -0.92
N VAL A 63 -19.56 11.19 -0.39
CA VAL A 63 -20.76 10.75 -1.13
C VAL A 63 -21.61 11.94 -1.59
N LYS A 64 -21.82 12.93 -0.70
CA LYS A 64 -22.59 14.13 -1.03
C LYS A 64 -21.94 14.98 -2.13
N GLU A 65 -20.61 15.09 -2.13
CA GLU A 65 -19.84 15.84 -3.11
C GLU A 65 -19.72 15.13 -4.47
N ASN A 66 -19.98 13.82 -4.52
CA ASN A 66 -19.79 12.99 -5.71
C ASN A 66 -21.07 12.20 -6.06
N PRO A 67 -22.19 12.87 -6.39
CA PRO A 67 -23.50 12.23 -6.55
C PRO A 67 -23.58 11.24 -7.72
N THR A 68 -22.62 11.27 -8.66
CA THR A 68 -22.58 10.38 -9.82
C THR A 68 -21.61 9.21 -9.67
N LYS A 69 -20.78 9.18 -8.62
CA LYS A 69 -19.83 8.09 -8.39
C LYS A 69 -20.54 6.90 -7.78
N SER A 70 -20.17 5.71 -8.24
CA SER A 70 -20.56 4.43 -7.65
C SER A 70 -19.92 4.22 -6.28
N GLU A 71 -20.47 3.28 -5.50
CA GLU A 71 -19.88 2.86 -4.23
C GLU A 71 -18.42 2.36 -4.39
N ASP A 72 -18.11 1.70 -5.51
CA ASP A 72 -16.76 1.23 -5.82
C ASP A 72 -15.79 2.40 -5.99
N GLU A 73 -16.18 3.44 -6.73
CA GLU A 73 -15.37 4.64 -6.93
C GLU A 73 -15.18 5.42 -5.62
N ILE A 74 -16.22 5.51 -4.79
CA ILE A 74 -16.12 6.11 -3.46
C ILE A 74 -15.16 5.31 -2.57
N ALA A 75 -15.24 3.98 -2.58
CA ALA A 75 -14.34 3.12 -1.82
C ALA A 75 -12.87 3.30 -2.22
N TRP A 76 -12.57 3.45 -3.52
CA TRP A 76 -11.22 3.72 -4.00
C TRP A 76 -10.66 5.06 -3.52
N ILE A 77 -11.49 6.11 -3.49
CA ILE A 77 -11.08 7.41 -2.93
C ILE A 77 -10.73 7.28 -1.44
N VAL A 78 -11.49 6.49 -0.68
CA VAL A 78 -11.20 6.22 0.74
C VAL A 78 -9.90 5.43 0.90
N ILE A 79 -9.68 4.39 0.08
CA ILE A 79 -8.42 3.61 0.07
C ILE A 79 -7.22 4.52 -0.22
N GLU A 80 -7.32 5.40 -1.22
CA GLU A 80 -6.29 6.36 -1.57
C GLU A 80 -6.02 7.33 -0.42
N LYS A 81 -7.07 7.89 0.20
CA LYS A 81 -6.94 8.78 1.35
C LYS A 81 -6.16 8.13 2.49
N MET A 82 -6.49 6.89 2.84
CA MET A 82 -5.81 6.16 3.91
C MET A 82 -4.35 5.85 3.57
N ALA A 83 -4.05 5.52 2.31
CA ALA A 83 -2.68 5.33 1.86
C ALA A 83 -1.88 6.65 1.92
N ILE A 84 -2.47 7.77 1.51
CA ILE A 84 -1.84 9.11 1.60
C ILE A 84 -1.58 9.51 3.06
N ASP A 85 -2.52 9.24 3.97
CA ASP A 85 -2.32 9.57 5.39
C ASP A 85 -1.21 8.72 6.01
N GLY A 86 -1.15 7.41 5.70
CA GLY A 86 -0.05 6.55 6.13
C GLY A 86 1.29 6.94 5.49
N ALA A 87 1.27 7.37 4.23
CA ALA A 87 2.46 7.88 3.53
C ALA A 87 3.08 9.07 4.28
N LYS A 88 2.26 10.03 4.73
CA LYS A 88 2.71 11.21 5.49
C LYS A 88 3.42 10.84 6.80
N LEU A 89 2.95 9.81 7.51
CA LEU A 89 3.61 9.35 8.74
C LEU A 89 5.00 8.76 8.48
N LEU A 90 5.21 8.21 7.29
CA LEU A 90 6.44 7.51 6.90
C LEU A 90 7.43 8.43 6.16
N GLU A 91 7.02 9.64 5.75
CA GLU A 91 7.88 10.62 5.08
C GLU A 91 9.21 10.88 5.83
N PRO A 92 9.25 11.01 7.17
CA PRO A 92 10.51 11.22 7.89
C PRO A 92 11.51 10.06 7.78
N LEU A 93 11.04 8.86 7.41
CA LEU A 93 11.84 7.65 7.26
C LEU A 93 12.15 7.33 5.80
N PHE A 94 11.69 8.16 4.85
CA PHE A 94 11.76 7.86 3.44
C PHE A 94 13.19 7.94 2.91
N ASP A 95 13.69 6.80 2.44
CA ASP A 95 14.95 6.72 1.71
C ASP A 95 14.77 5.82 0.48
N PRO A 96 14.80 6.38 -0.74
CA PRO A 96 14.62 5.60 -1.96
C PRO A 96 15.75 4.58 -2.20
N LYS A 97 16.92 4.73 -1.56
CA LYS A 97 18.05 3.79 -1.69
C LYS A 97 17.87 2.51 -0.87
N THR A 98 17.15 2.59 0.23
CA THR A 98 16.94 1.47 1.16
C THR A 98 15.52 0.92 1.11
N GLY A 99 14.60 1.65 0.48
CA GLY A 99 13.18 1.29 0.39
C GLY A 99 12.39 1.59 1.66
N THR A 100 13.00 2.23 2.66
CA THR A 100 12.33 2.60 3.92
C THR A 100 11.44 3.82 3.73
N GLY A 101 10.54 4.00 4.70
CA GLY A 101 9.55 5.07 4.75
C GLY A 101 8.51 4.98 3.65
N ARG A 102 8.22 3.78 3.13
CA ARG A 102 7.23 3.56 2.06
C ARG A 102 5.95 2.92 2.59
N ILE A 103 4.84 3.25 1.94
CA ILE A 103 3.57 2.52 2.10
C ILE A 103 3.17 1.85 0.79
N SER A 104 2.83 0.56 0.83
CA SER A 104 2.35 -0.13 -0.36
C SER A 104 0.82 -0.06 -0.50
N ILE A 105 0.30 0.59 -1.53
CA ILE A 105 -1.14 0.59 -1.89
C ILE A 105 -1.43 -0.50 -2.94
N GLN A 106 -2.42 -1.36 -2.70
CA GLN A 106 -2.74 -2.43 -3.65
C GLN A 106 -3.64 -1.96 -4.80
N THR A 107 -3.23 -2.32 -6.02
CA THR A 107 -4.06 -2.22 -7.24
C THR A 107 -5.39 -2.96 -7.10
N ASN A 108 -6.38 -2.58 -7.90
CA ASN A 108 -7.70 -3.18 -7.90
C ASN A 108 -7.62 -4.65 -8.29
N THR A 109 -8.05 -5.53 -7.37
CA THR A 109 -8.03 -6.98 -7.57
C THR A 109 -8.88 -7.42 -8.75
N LYS A 110 -9.87 -6.62 -9.18
CA LYS A 110 -10.65 -6.85 -10.41
C LYS A 110 -9.79 -6.79 -11.68
N TYR A 111 -8.59 -6.20 -11.62
CA TYR A 111 -7.67 -6.08 -12.76
C TYR A 111 -6.60 -7.18 -12.80
N PHE A 112 -6.67 -8.20 -11.94
CA PHE A 112 -5.60 -9.20 -11.76
C PHE A 112 -5.11 -9.91 -13.05
N ASN A 113 -5.93 -9.96 -14.10
CA ASN A 113 -5.62 -10.59 -15.38
C ASN A 113 -5.45 -9.59 -16.54
N ASN A 114 -5.40 -8.29 -16.27
CA ASN A 114 -5.29 -7.24 -17.28
C ASN A 114 -4.05 -6.38 -17.02
N ALA A 115 -3.00 -6.59 -17.81
CA ALA A 115 -1.71 -5.92 -17.63
C ALA A 115 -1.84 -4.39 -17.79
N ASP A 116 -2.57 -3.91 -18.80
CA ASP A 116 -2.71 -2.49 -19.09
C ASP A 116 -3.39 -1.75 -17.94
N LYS A 117 -4.51 -2.28 -17.43
CA LYS A 117 -5.23 -1.69 -16.29
C LYS A 117 -4.40 -1.69 -15.01
N LEU A 118 -3.62 -2.75 -14.77
CA LEU A 118 -2.69 -2.78 -13.65
C LEU A 118 -1.64 -1.68 -13.79
N THR A 119 -1.02 -1.55 -14.96
CA THR A 119 0.00 -0.53 -15.24
C THR A 119 -0.54 0.88 -15.10
N GLU A 120 -1.69 1.18 -15.70
CA GLU A 120 -2.32 2.51 -15.64
C GLU A 120 -2.60 2.92 -14.19
N GLN A 121 -3.20 2.02 -13.41
CA GLN A 121 -3.51 2.30 -12.02
C GLN A 121 -2.23 2.39 -11.17
N ALA A 122 -1.23 1.56 -11.42
CA ALA A 122 0.04 1.61 -10.72
C ALA A 122 0.76 2.94 -10.94
N VAL A 123 0.78 3.43 -12.18
CA VAL A 123 1.39 4.72 -12.48
C VAL A 123 0.61 5.84 -11.80
N TYR A 124 -0.71 5.83 -11.85
CA TYR A 124 -1.53 6.79 -11.10
C TYR A 124 -1.24 6.75 -9.59
N PHE A 125 -1.27 5.57 -8.98
CA PHE A 125 -1.01 5.41 -7.55
C PHE A 125 0.38 5.87 -7.15
N SER A 126 1.39 5.69 -7.99
CA SER A 126 2.75 6.17 -7.72
C SER A 126 2.85 7.70 -7.57
N THR A 127 1.85 8.46 -8.05
CA THR A 127 1.80 9.92 -7.95
C THR A 127 1.13 10.44 -6.69
N LEU A 128 0.47 9.57 -5.91
CA LEU A 128 -0.33 9.98 -4.74
C LEU A 128 0.51 10.56 -3.60
N ALA A 129 1.76 10.08 -3.45
CA ALA A 129 2.73 10.62 -2.50
C ALA A 129 4.18 10.25 -2.94
N PRO A 130 5.21 11.02 -2.52
CA PRO A 130 6.61 10.78 -2.94
C PRO A 130 7.17 9.40 -2.58
N ASN A 131 6.65 8.82 -1.49
CA ASN A 131 7.09 7.56 -0.91
C ASN A 131 6.10 6.40 -1.16
N MET A 132 5.22 6.54 -2.16
CA MET A 132 4.28 5.47 -2.50
C MET A 132 5.00 4.27 -3.12
N GLN A 133 4.57 3.07 -2.75
CA GLN A 133 4.90 1.82 -3.41
C GLN A 133 3.58 1.19 -3.89
N VAL A 134 3.58 0.54 -5.05
CA VAL A 134 2.38 -0.08 -5.60
C VAL A 134 2.44 -1.58 -5.41
N LYS A 135 1.45 -2.12 -4.73
CA LYS A 135 1.26 -3.55 -4.53
C LYS A 135 0.43 -4.13 -5.68
N ALA A 136 0.98 -5.10 -6.40
CA ALA A 136 0.32 -5.71 -7.56
C ALA A 136 0.57 -7.23 -7.60
N PRO A 137 -0.41 -8.03 -8.07
CA PRO A 137 -0.34 -9.49 -7.95
C PRO A 137 0.67 -10.10 -8.93
N ALA A 138 1.45 -11.07 -8.47
CA ALA A 138 2.37 -11.87 -9.29
C ALA A 138 1.65 -12.93 -10.14
N THR A 139 0.60 -12.50 -10.86
CA THR A 139 -0.09 -13.30 -11.89
C THR A 139 0.69 -13.19 -13.20
N SER A 140 0.38 -14.03 -14.21
CA SER A 140 1.00 -13.90 -15.53
C SER A 140 0.77 -12.53 -16.19
N ALA A 141 -0.36 -11.87 -15.90
CA ALA A 141 -0.63 -10.51 -16.37
C ALA A 141 0.15 -9.46 -15.56
N GLY A 142 0.21 -9.62 -14.23
CA GLY A 142 0.97 -8.72 -13.37
C GLY A 142 2.47 -8.76 -13.66
N ILE A 143 3.07 -9.95 -13.83
CA ILE A 143 4.49 -10.10 -14.18
C ILE A 143 4.81 -9.37 -15.50
N LYS A 144 3.95 -9.47 -16.52
CA LYS A 144 4.09 -8.69 -17.77
C LYS A 144 4.00 -7.18 -17.53
N ALA A 145 3.12 -6.76 -16.62
CA ALA A 145 2.92 -5.36 -16.30
C ALA A 145 4.09 -4.76 -15.50
N PHE A 146 4.82 -5.56 -14.72
CA PHE A 146 5.90 -5.08 -13.86
C PHE A 146 7.06 -4.44 -14.64
N GLU A 147 7.40 -4.98 -15.81
CA GLU A 147 8.41 -4.37 -16.69
C GLU A 147 8.04 -2.94 -17.08
N GLU A 148 6.81 -2.73 -17.58
CA GLU A 148 6.32 -1.40 -17.96
C GLU A 148 6.15 -0.46 -16.75
N MET A 149 5.63 -0.96 -15.63
CA MET A 149 5.49 -0.18 -14.40
C MET A 149 6.85 0.33 -13.90
N THR A 150 7.85 -0.55 -13.82
CA THR A 150 9.20 -0.16 -13.38
C THR A 150 9.90 0.76 -14.38
N TYR A 151 9.73 0.52 -15.70
CA TYR A 151 10.22 1.43 -16.74
C TYR A 151 9.67 2.84 -16.56
N ARG A 152 8.40 2.97 -16.14
CA ARG A 152 7.74 4.26 -15.85
C ARG A 152 8.04 4.81 -14.46
N GLY A 153 8.96 4.20 -13.70
CA GLY A 153 9.42 4.70 -12.40
C GLY A 153 8.57 4.27 -11.20
N VAL A 154 7.65 3.32 -11.36
CA VAL A 154 6.84 2.81 -10.26
C VAL A 154 7.66 1.86 -9.38
N SER A 155 7.69 2.11 -8.06
CA SER A 155 8.21 1.15 -7.09
C SER A 155 7.14 0.08 -6.80
N ILE A 156 7.46 -1.20 -7.00
CA ILE A 156 6.49 -2.29 -6.93
C ILE A 156 6.71 -3.16 -5.69
N ASN A 157 5.60 -3.61 -5.09
CA ASN A 157 5.52 -4.72 -4.14
C ASN A 157 4.76 -5.86 -4.82
N ALA A 158 5.47 -6.87 -5.32
CA ALA A 158 4.87 -8.03 -5.96
C ALA A 158 4.20 -8.93 -4.89
N THR A 159 2.87 -8.99 -4.89
CA THR A 159 2.08 -9.73 -3.90
C THR A 159 1.48 -11.00 -4.47
N VAL A 160 0.90 -11.86 -3.61
CA VAL A 160 0.23 -13.10 -4.04
C VAL A 160 1.21 -14.03 -4.78
N SER A 161 2.47 -14.02 -4.32
CA SER A 161 3.53 -14.92 -4.75
C SER A 161 3.58 -16.09 -3.77
N PHE A 162 3.25 -17.29 -4.26
CA PHE A 162 3.17 -18.51 -3.44
C PHE A 162 4.15 -19.60 -3.91
N SER A 163 4.97 -19.30 -4.93
CA SER A 163 5.91 -20.25 -5.51
C SER A 163 7.24 -19.59 -5.81
N ALA A 164 8.31 -20.38 -5.74
CA ALA A 164 9.64 -19.93 -6.12
C ALA A 164 9.68 -19.48 -7.59
N THR A 165 8.90 -20.12 -8.47
CA THR A 165 8.81 -19.74 -9.89
C THR A 165 8.19 -18.37 -10.09
N GLN A 166 7.16 -17.99 -9.32
CA GLN A 166 6.65 -16.62 -9.33
C GLN A 166 7.70 -15.63 -8.85
N ALA A 167 8.40 -15.92 -7.75
CA ALA A 167 9.45 -15.04 -7.23
C ALA A 167 10.58 -14.82 -8.25
N ILE A 168 11.05 -15.89 -8.89
CA ILE A 168 12.09 -15.81 -9.94
C ILE A 168 11.60 -15.03 -11.17
N ALA A 169 10.33 -15.19 -11.55
CA ALA A 169 9.77 -14.51 -12.72
C ALA A 169 9.56 -13.00 -12.51
N VAL A 170 9.44 -12.54 -11.26
CA VAL A 170 9.35 -11.10 -10.94
C VAL A 170 10.68 -10.39 -11.11
N GLY A 171 11.80 -11.08 -10.82
CA GLY A 171 13.15 -10.53 -10.83
C GLY A 171 13.70 -10.29 -9.44
#